data_AF-A0A958LVG4-F1
#
_entry.id   AF-A0A958LVG4-F1
#
_cell.length_a   1.000
_cell.length_b   1.000
_cell.length_c   1.000
_cell.angle_alpha   90.00
_cell.angle_beta   90.00
_cell.angle_gamma   90.00
#
_symmetry.space_group_name_H-M   'P 1'
#
loop_
_entity.id
_entity.type
_entity.pdbx_description
1 polymer ?
#
loop_
_entity_poly.entity_id
_entity_poly.type
_entity_poly.pdbx_seq_one_letter_code
_entity_poly.pdbx_strand_id
1 'polypeptide(L)'
;MQVKKFEARSMKEALELVKTQLGPDAIILSAKDNSKKYGLVGESSFEITAAVSDETLHQKRFVESKLREQDRTRFNASSARAQKEIINKFVQKHVSNNQIKPITAQRYIDIDEEKNLAQERIRNAAQRAFDAYDIEEEAKISKRTWFGRSTTEKPVQKVKAQQSQSQLGKNHSSEDIQTLKREIASLKEMLSKMAPSTEIQSNPSVNYPGSQYGVHFDLLQNYQDLLKEGVNEDIAVEMILDIQNQLPLTKLKNKSLVEGLLAKKILETIIISDTKDKKFHFFVG
;
A
#
# COMPACT_ATOMS: atom_id res chain seq x y z
N MET A 1 -7.13 -11.97 21.60
CA MET A 1 -7.01 -11.62 23.04
C MET A 1 -6.22 -12.72 23.72
N GLN A 2 -5.23 -12.36 24.54
CA GLN A 2 -4.43 -13.31 25.29
C GLN A 2 -4.81 -13.28 26.77
N VAL A 3 -5.16 -14.45 27.33
CA VAL A 3 -5.51 -14.62 28.75
C VAL A 3 -4.41 -15.37 29.47
N LYS A 4 -4.01 -14.90 30.65
CA LYS A 4 -3.03 -15.57 31.51
C LYS A 4 -3.46 -15.52 32.97
N LYS A 5 -3.14 -16.60 33.69
CA LYS A 5 -3.32 -16.74 35.14
C LYS A 5 -1.99 -16.50 35.84
N PHE A 6 -2.03 -15.75 36.92
CA PHE A 6 -0.90 -15.40 37.77
C PHE A 6 -1.21 -15.82 39.20
N GLU A 7 -0.23 -16.40 39.88
CA GLU A 7 -0.34 -16.75 41.29
C GLU A 7 0.83 -16.12 42.04
N ALA A 8 0.54 -15.46 43.16
CA ALA A 8 1.55 -14.84 44.01
C ALA A 8 1.15 -14.89 45.48
N ARG A 9 2.08 -14.58 46.39
CA ARG A 9 1.80 -14.60 47.84
C ARG A 9 0.93 -13.43 48.28
N SER A 10 1.00 -12.32 47.55
CA SER A 10 0.21 -11.13 47.82
C SER A 10 -0.48 -10.61 46.56
N MET A 11 -1.62 -9.94 46.72
CA MET A 11 -2.31 -9.28 45.62
C MET A 11 -1.41 -8.24 44.91
N LYS A 12 -0.56 -7.53 45.66
CA LYS A 12 0.37 -6.55 45.10
C LYS A 12 1.38 -7.20 44.15
N GLU A 13 1.98 -8.32 44.58
CA GLU A 13 2.94 -9.08 43.78
C GLU A 13 2.26 -9.67 42.53
N ALA A 14 1.05 -10.21 42.66
CA ALA A 14 0.29 -10.72 41.52
C ALA A 14 0.01 -9.62 40.48
N LEU A 15 -0.38 -8.41 40.93
CA LEU A 15 -0.58 -7.27 40.04
C LEU A 15 0.73 -6.82 39.37
N GLU A 16 1.86 -6.91 40.06
CA GLU A 16 3.18 -6.61 39.49
C GLU A 16 3.57 -7.62 38.40
N LEU A 17 3.27 -8.92 38.60
CA LEU A 17 3.44 -9.95 37.58
C LEU A 17 2.56 -9.69 36.34
N VAL A 18 1.30 -9.31 36.54
CA VAL A 18 0.38 -8.96 35.45
C VAL A 18 0.95 -7.79 34.65
N LYS A 19 1.38 -6.72 35.33
CA LYS A 19 1.92 -5.52 34.68
C LYS A 19 3.22 -5.79 33.93
N THR A 20 4.15 -6.52 34.55
CA THR A 20 5.45 -6.85 33.95
C THR A 20 5.30 -7.79 32.75
N GLN A 21 4.37 -8.74 32.77
CA GLN A 21 4.19 -9.67 31.65
C GLN A 21 3.21 -9.15 30.58
N LEU A 22 2.00 -8.74 30.95
CA LEU A 22 0.96 -8.34 30.00
C LEU A 22 1.01 -6.84 29.65
N GLY A 23 1.46 -5.98 30.56
CA GLY A 23 1.55 -4.54 30.36
C GLY A 23 0.48 -3.74 31.12
N PRO A 24 0.49 -2.40 30.98
CA PRO A 24 -0.38 -1.51 31.75
C PRO A 24 -1.85 -1.53 31.31
N ASP A 25 -2.16 -1.97 30.09
CA ASP A 25 -3.52 -2.08 29.54
C ASP A 25 -4.17 -3.45 29.77
N ALA A 26 -3.57 -4.28 30.63
CA ALA A 26 -4.15 -5.57 31.00
C ALA A 26 -5.44 -5.38 31.83
N ILE A 27 -6.46 -6.16 31.50
CA ILE A 27 -7.76 -6.17 32.17
C ILE A 27 -7.82 -7.39 33.08
N ILE A 28 -8.18 -7.20 34.35
CA ILE A 28 -8.38 -8.30 35.29
C ILE A 28 -9.76 -8.90 35.05
N LEU A 29 -9.80 -10.19 34.71
CA LEU A 29 -11.05 -10.95 34.52
C LEU A 29 -11.56 -11.54 35.84
N SER A 30 -10.64 -12.09 36.64
CA SER A 30 -10.98 -12.65 37.95
C SER A 30 -9.81 -12.49 38.92
N ALA A 31 -10.15 -12.29 40.19
CA ALA A 31 -9.22 -12.31 41.30
C ALA A 31 -9.79 -13.22 42.38
N LYS A 32 -9.00 -14.20 42.81
CA LYS A 32 -9.38 -15.19 43.81
C LYS A 32 -8.31 -15.24 44.90
N ASP A 33 -8.75 -15.11 46.15
CA ASP A 33 -7.91 -15.35 47.32
C ASP A 33 -7.99 -16.84 47.67
N ASN A 34 -6.84 -17.52 47.67
CA ASN A 34 -6.67 -18.92 48.06
C ASN A 34 -6.06 -19.04 49.47
N SER A 35 -6.42 -18.16 50.40
CA SER A 35 -6.12 -18.36 51.83
C SER A 35 -6.93 -19.55 52.40
N LYS A 36 -6.51 -20.79 52.12
CA LYS A 36 -7.12 -21.97 52.75
C LYS A 36 -6.77 -21.96 54.23
N LYS A 37 -7.72 -21.57 55.09
CA LYS A 37 -7.60 -21.61 56.56
C LYS A 37 -7.68 -23.02 57.16
N TYR A 38 -7.50 -24.07 56.35
CA TYR A 38 -7.59 -25.46 56.79
C TYR A 38 -6.18 -26.02 57.03
N GLY A 39 -5.69 -25.87 58.27
CA GLY A 39 -4.41 -26.43 58.74
C GLY A 39 -3.43 -25.36 59.26
N LEU A 40 -2.60 -25.75 60.23
CA LEU A 40 -1.68 -24.88 60.99
C LEU A 40 -0.61 -24.14 60.14
N VAL A 41 -0.46 -24.46 58.85
CA VAL A 41 0.57 -23.87 57.97
C VAL A 41 0.05 -23.73 56.51
N GLY A 42 -1.12 -23.12 56.31
CA GLY A 42 -1.60 -22.78 54.97
C GLY A 42 -0.94 -21.48 54.46
N GLU A 43 -0.09 -21.54 53.44
CA GLU A 43 0.42 -20.34 52.77
C GLU A 43 -0.74 -19.64 52.03
N SER A 44 -0.91 -18.34 52.24
CA SER A 44 -1.89 -17.54 51.49
C SER A 44 -1.37 -17.29 50.08
N SER A 45 -2.13 -17.67 49.06
CA SER A 45 -1.85 -17.30 47.67
C SER A 45 -3.02 -16.54 47.04
N PHE A 46 -2.71 -15.64 46.12
CA PHE A 46 -3.65 -14.88 45.32
C PHE A 46 -3.53 -15.31 43.87
N GLU A 47 -4.65 -15.70 43.29
CA GLU A 47 -4.78 -16.04 41.88
C GLU A 47 -5.46 -14.90 41.13
N ILE A 48 -4.81 -14.39 40.09
CA ILE A 48 -5.35 -13.34 39.21
C ILE A 48 -5.36 -13.86 37.78
N THR A 49 -6.54 -13.87 37.16
CA THR A 49 -6.69 -14.09 35.72
C THR A 49 -6.81 -12.75 35.03
N ALA A 50 -5.89 -12.45 34.12
CA ALA A 50 -5.86 -11.21 33.38
C ALA A 50 -5.85 -11.47 31.87
N ALA A 51 -6.42 -10.54 31.12
CA ALA A 51 -6.47 -10.56 29.67
C ALA A 51 -5.90 -9.28 29.08
N VAL A 52 -5.33 -9.38 27.88
CA VAL A 52 -4.82 -8.24 27.13
C VAL A 52 -5.18 -8.41 25.66
N SER A 53 -5.39 -7.29 24.96
CA SER A 53 -5.60 -7.34 23.50
C SER A 53 -4.29 -7.71 22.81
N ASP A 54 -4.37 -8.46 21.72
CA ASP A 54 -3.17 -8.91 21.00
C ASP A 54 -2.41 -7.69 20.46
N GLU A 55 -3.14 -6.66 20.01
CA GLU A 55 -2.59 -5.39 19.55
C GLU A 55 -1.72 -4.71 20.61
N THR A 56 -2.25 -4.50 21.82
CA THR A 56 -1.49 -3.84 22.92
C THR A 56 -0.25 -4.63 23.33
N LEU A 57 -0.33 -5.97 23.27
CA LEU A 57 0.79 -6.84 23.59
C LEU A 57 1.87 -6.79 22.50
N HIS A 58 1.48 -6.71 21.23
CA HIS A 58 2.40 -6.45 20.12
C HIS A 58 3.05 -5.08 20.20
N GLN A 59 2.30 -4.03 20.54
CA GLN A 59 2.83 -2.67 20.72
C GLN A 59 3.89 -2.61 21.84
N LYS A 60 3.63 -3.25 22.99
CA LYS A 60 4.63 -3.35 24.08
C LYS A 60 5.91 -4.05 23.62
N ARG A 61 5.79 -5.23 22.98
CA ARG A 61 6.95 -5.98 22.46
C ARG A 61 7.73 -5.18 21.42
N PHE A 62 7.03 -4.46 20.56
CA PHE A 62 7.65 -3.58 19.56
C PHE A 62 8.48 -2.49 20.25
N VAL A 63 7.91 -1.79 21.24
CA VAL A 63 8.63 -0.75 21.98
C VAL A 63 9.83 -1.32 22.73
N GLU A 64 9.67 -2.43 23.44
CA GLU A 64 10.77 -3.11 24.13
C GLU A 64 11.91 -3.51 23.17
N SER A 65 11.58 -3.98 21.97
CA SER A 65 12.58 -4.36 20.95
C SER A 65 13.35 -3.16 20.36
N LYS A 66 12.77 -1.95 20.47
CA LYS A 66 13.35 -0.72 19.94
C LYS A 66 14.10 0.09 20.99
N LEU A 67 13.88 -0.18 22.27
CA LEU A 67 14.60 0.46 23.37
C LEU A 67 15.97 -0.19 23.57
N ARG A 68 16.93 0.60 24.05
CA ARG A 68 18.21 0.08 24.52
C ARG A 68 18.01 -0.63 25.86
N GLU A 69 18.91 -1.53 26.22
CA GLU A 69 18.80 -2.33 27.46
C GLU A 69 18.67 -1.46 28.73
N GLN A 70 19.42 -0.35 28.80
CA GLN A 70 19.33 0.60 29.91
C GLN A 70 17.96 1.30 29.98
N ASP A 71 17.35 1.61 28.84
CA ASP A 71 16.04 2.23 28.79
C ASP A 71 14.92 1.21 29.05
N ARG A 72 15.14 -0.04 28.67
CA ARG A 72 14.22 -1.16 28.93
C ARG A 72 14.05 -1.41 30.42
N THR A 73 15.14 -1.43 31.18
CA THR A 73 15.08 -1.57 32.64
C THR A 73 14.32 -0.42 33.30
N ARG A 74 14.58 0.83 32.88
CA ARG A 74 13.85 2.01 33.33
C ARG A 74 12.36 1.96 32.96
N PHE A 75 12.06 1.53 31.74
CA PHE A 75 10.69 1.35 31.25
C PHE A 75 9.94 0.33 32.13
N ASN A 76 10.53 -0.84 32.37
CA ASN A 76 9.93 -1.89 33.21
C ASN A 76 9.74 -1.45 34.67
N ALA A 77 10.68 -0.68 35.22
CA ALA A 77 10.61 -0.13 36.57
C ALA A 77 9.59 1.03 36.72
N SER A 78 9.24 1.72 35.62
CA SER A 78 8.35 2.88 35.67
C SER A 78 6.89 2.53 35.99
N SER A 79 6.09 3.52 36.40
CA SER A 79 4.67 3.31 36.72
C SER A 79 3.86 2.85 35.50
N ALA A 80 2.71 2.20 35.72
CA ALA A 80 1.87 1.71 34.61
C ALA A 80 1.46 2.85 33.67
N ARG A 81 1.15 4.01 34.25
CA ARG A 81 0.83 5.22 33.51
C ARG A 81 2.00 5.70 32.66
N ALA A 82 3.22 5.74 33.22
CA ALA A 82 4.40 6.14 32.47
C ALA A 82 4.73 5.17 31.33
N GLN A 83 4.61 3.85 31.56
CA GLN A 83 4.77 2.84 30.51
C GLN A 83 3.79 3.07 29.36
N LYS A 84 2.51 3.33 29.67
CA LYS A 84 1.47 3.61 28.67
C LYS A 84 1.78 4.85 27.83
N GLU A 85 2.18 5.94 28.47
CA GLU A 85 2.59 7.18 27.78
C GLU A 85 3.76 6.92 26.81
N ILE A 86 4.77 6.17 27.26
CA ILE A 86 5.92 5.82 26.42
C ILE A 86 5.48 4.96 25.24
N ILE A 87 4.65 3.92 25.46
CA ILE A 87 4.14 3.06 24.40
C ILE A 87 3.39 3.89 23.34
N ASN A 88 2.43 4.70 23.78
CA ASN A 88 1.61 5.53 22.89
C ASN A 88 2.46 6.49 22.07
N LYS A 89 3.45 7.14 22.69
CA LYS A 89 4.37 8.07 22.01
C LYS A 89 5.19 7.37 20.93
N PHE A 90 5.67 6.15 21.18
CA PHE A 90 6.42 5.39 20.19
C PHE A 90 5.54 4.91 19.03
N VAL A 91 4.34 4.39 19.33
CA VAL A 91 3.39 3.94 18.32
C VAL A 91 2.94 5.10 17.44
N GLN A 92 2.55 6.23 18.04
CA GLN A 92 2.12 7.43 17.31
C GLN A 92 3.23 7.96 16.39
N LYS A 93 4.47 8.00 16.88
CA LYS A 93 5.63 8.42 16.07
C LYS A 93 5.86 7.47 14.89
N HIS A 94 5.66 6.16 15.08
CA HIS A 94 5.82 5.19 14.00
C HIS A 94 4.71 5.34 12.95
N VAL A 95 3.46 5.50 13.37
CA VAL A 95 2.31 5.73 12.47
C VAL A 95 2.50 7.02 11.66
N SER A 96 2.92 8.12 12.30
CA SER A 96 3.14 9.40 11.61
C SER A 96 4.29 9.36 10.61
N ASN A 97 5.33 8.56 10.87
CA ASN A 97 6.48 8.45 9.96
C ASN A 97 6.21 7.52 8.77
N ASN A 98 5.22 6.62 8.90
CA ASN A 98 4.80 5.70 7.86
C ASN A 98 3.64 6.23 7.00
N GLN A 99 3.10 7.41 7.33
CA GLN A 99 2.39 8.21 6.34
C GLN A 99 3.42 8.60 5.28
N ILE A 100 3.34 7.87 4.16
CA ILE A 100 4.02 8.08 2.90
C ILE A 100 4.30 9.58 2.78
N LYS A 101 5.54 10.00 3.03
CA LYS A 101 5.97 11.33 2.60
C LYS A 101 5.54 11.39 1.15
N PRO A 102 4.65 12.32 0.75
CA PRO A 102 4.27 12.41 -0.65
C PRO A 102 5.59 12.40 -1.39
N ILE A 103 5.76 11.46 -2.34
CA ILE A 103 6.90 11.45 -3.25
C ILE A 103 7.03 12.91 -3.62
N THR A 104 8.08 13.55 -3.09
CA THR A 104 8.31 14.95 -3.34
C THR A 104 8.32 14.99 -4.84
N ALA A 105 7.27 15.59 -5.43
CA ALA A 105 7.24 15.86 -6.84
C ALA A 105 8.63 16.40 -7.10
N GLN A 106 9.39 15.69 -7.93
CA GLN A 106 10.64 16.22 -8.43
C GLN A 106 10.28 17.65 -8.82
N ARG A 107 10.92 18.64 -8.19
CA ARG A 107 10.70 20.03 -8.57
C ARG A 107 10.86 20.01 -10.08
N TYR A 108 9.78 20.28 -10.82
CA TYR A 108 9.85 20.45 -12.25
C TYR A 108 10.94 21.52 -12.43
N ILE A 109 12.09 21.09 -12.93
CA ILE A 109 13.08 21.99 -13.45
C ILE A 109 12.38 22.54 -14.68
N ASP A 110 12.08 23.84 -14.67
CA ASP A 110 11.50 24.53 -15.80
C ASP A 110 12.36 24.26 -17.04
N ILE A 111 11.83 23.49 -17.99
CA ILE A 111 12.50 23.01 -19.21
C ILE A 111 12.54 24.12 -20.28
N ASP A 112 12.77 25.37 -19.87
CA ASP A 112 12.94 26.48 -20.82
C ASP A 112 14.37 27.05 -20.80
N GLU A 113 15.16 26.80 -19.75
CA GLU A 113 16.59 27.21 -19.70
C GLU A 113 17.59 26.10 -20.07
N GLU A 114 17.11 24.86 -20.31
CA GLU A 114 18.00 23.69 -20.49
C GLU A 114 18.71 23.66 -21.85
N LYS A 115 18.21 24.36 -22.87
CA LYS A 115 18.87 24.39 -24.19
C LYS A 115 20.25 25.07 -24.15
N ASN A 116 20.39 26.16 -23.39
CA ASN A 116 21.66 26.88 -23.31
C ASN A 116 22.69 26.14 -22.44
N LEU A 117 22.26 25.59 -21.30
CA LEU A 117 23.14 24.83 -20.39
C LEU A 117 23.56 23.47 -20.98
N ALA A 118 22.69 22.79 -21.72
CA ALA A 118 23.04 21.57 -22.44
C ALA A 118 24.05 21.86 -23.56
N GLN A 119 23.86 22.95 -24.33
CA GLN A 119 24.84 23.38 -25.34
C GLN A 119 26.19 23.71 -24.73
N GLU A 120 26.22 24.40 -23.59
CA GLU A 120 27.45 24.77 -22.91
C GLU A 120 28.19 23.56 -22.33
N ARG A 121 27.44 22.56 -21.81
CA ARG A 121 28.01 21.27 -21.35
C ARG A 121 28.55 20.45 -22.51
N ILE A 122 27.85 20.40 -23.64
CA ILE A 122 28.31 19.70 -24.85
C ILE A 122 29.57 20.39 -25.41
N ARG A 123 29.60 21.73 -25.44
CA ARG A 123 30.77 22.50 -25.90
C ARG A 123 31.98 22.30 -25.00
N ASN A 124 31.81 22.33 -23.68
CA ASN A 124 32.90 22.08 -22.73
C ASN A 124 33.40 20.63 -22.76
N ALA A 125 32.51 19.65 -22.98
CA ALA A 125 32.90 18.25 -23.15
C ALA A 125 33.68 18.04 -24.45
N ALA A 126 33.25 18.67 -25.55
CA ALA A 126 33.96 18.62 -26.82
C ALA A 126 35.34 19.28 -26.75
N GLN A 127 35.45 20.45 -26.09
CA GLN A 127 36.73 21.14 -25.89
C GLN A 127 37.73 20.26 -25.12
N ARG A 128 37.30 19.64 -24.01
CA ARG A 128 38.15 18.71 -23.24
C ARG A 128 38.54 17.46 -24.03
N ALA A 129 37.67 16.98 -24.93
CA ALA A 129 37.97 15.84 -25.79
C ALA A 129 39.02 16.20 -26.85
N PHE A 130 38.99 17.42 -27.39
CA PHE A 130 40.03 17.95 -28.28
C PHE A 130 41.36 18.15 -27.54
N ASP A 131 41.33 18.77 -26.36
CA ASP A 131 42.54 18.97 -25.54
C ASP A 131 43.18 17.64 -25.14
N ALA A 132 42.38 16.60 -24.88
CA ALA A 132 42.88 15.26 -24.60
C ALA A 132 43.53 14.58 -25.82
N TYR A 133 43.11 14.93 -27.04
CA TYR A 133 43.68 14.39 -28.27
C TYR A 133 45.05 14.99 -28.60
N ASP A 134 45.27 16.27 -28.29
CA ASP A 134 46.59 16.91 -28.42
C ASP A 134 47.61 16.36 -27.41
N ILE A 135 47.16 15.90 -26.24
CA ILE A 135 48.03 15.29 -25.21
C ILE A 135 48.51 13.88 -25.63
N GLU A 136 47.78 13.17 -26.51
CA GLU A 136 48.20 11.85 -27.01
C GLU A 136 49.24 11.91 -28.15
N GLU A 137 49.44 13.06 -28.80
CA GLU A 137 50.56 13.26 -29.74
C GLU A 137 51.88 13.58 -29.01
N GLU A 138 51.88 14.33 -27.91
CA GLU A 138 53.11 14.61 -27.14
C GLU A 138 53.59 13.40 -26.31
N ALA A 139 52.69 12.51 -25.89
CA ALA A 139 53.05 11.32 -25.11
C ALA A 139 53.77 10.22 -25.93
N LYS A 140 53.83 10.33 -27.27
CA LYS A 140 54.53 9.36 -28.14
C LYS A 140 56.03 9.64 -28.33
N ILE A 141 56.55 10.75 -27.80
CA ILE A 141 57.99 11.06 -27.87
C ILE A 141 58.76 10.54 -26.63
N SER A 142 58.07 10.24 -25.52
CA SER A 142 58.74 9.87 -24.27
C SER A 142 58.25 8.53 -23.72
N LYS A 143 58.68 7.43 -24.36
CA LYS A 143 58.76 6.07 -23.75
C LYS A 143 59.57 5.09 -24.63
N ARG A 144 60.86 5.39 -24.80
CA ARG A 144 61.89 4.34 -24.86
C ARG A 144 62.33 4.09 -23.43
N THR A 145 61.83 3.02 -22.81
CA THR A 145 62.55 2.10 -21.91
C THR A 145 61.58 1.21 -21.12
N TRP A 146 61.92 -0.07 -21.11
CA TRP A 146 61.61 -1.08 -20.08
C TRP A 146 60.33 -1.96 -20.15
N PHE A 147 60.47 -3.06 -20.89
CA PHE A 147 60.29 -4.49 -20.52
C PHE A 147 59.00 -5.05 -19.87
N GLY A 148 58.48 -6.12 -20.50
CA GLY A 148 57.82 -7.28 -19.87
C GLY A 148 56.38 -7.55 -20.34
N ARG A 149 56.14 -8.27 -21.46
CA ARG A 149 55.85 -9.74 -21.56
C ARG A 149 54.44 -10.10 -21.01
N SER A 150 53.47 -10.72 -21.69
CA SER A 150 53.34 -11.45 -22.96
C SER A 150 51.86 -11.73 -23.31
N THR A 151 51.52 -11.71 -24.62
CA THR A 151 50.60 -12.58 -25.44
C THR A 151 49.34 -13.20 -24.79
N THR A 152 48.11 -13.05 -25.33
CA THR A 152 47.55 -13.72 -26.55
C THR A 152 46.26 -13.01 -27.03
N GLU A 153 46.20 -12.46 -28.26
CA GLU A 153 45.61 -13.02 -29.51
C GLU A 153 44.05 -13.01 -29.67
N LYS A 154 43.54 -11.94 -30.32
CA LYS A 154 42.60 -11.78 -31.51
C LYS A 154 41.45 -12.79 -31.80
N PRO A 155 40.46 -12.50 -32.71
CA PRO A 155 40.18 -11.32 -33.58
C PRO A 155 38.72 -10.77 -33.53
N VAL A 156 38.45 -9.47 -33.69
CA VAL A 156 38.08 -8.73 -34.92
C VAL A 156 37.07 -9.42 -35.86
N GLN A 157 35.82 -8.95 -35.87
CA GLN A 157 34.92 -9.00 -37.03
C GLN A 157 34.42 -7.60 -37.41
N LYS A 158 34.85 -7.17 -38.61
CA LYS A 158 34.34 -6.05 -39.39
C LYS A 158 33.01 -6.46 -40.04
N VAL A 159 31.94 -5.68 -39.87
CA VAL A 159 30.81 -5.68 -40.82
C VAL A 159 30.32 -4.26 -41.09
N LYS A 160 30.74 -3.77 -42.25
CA LYS A 160 30.03 -2.97 -43.27
C LYS A 160 29.05 -1.89 -42.80
N ALA A 161 29.51 -0.65 -42.97
CA ALA A 161 28.67 0.47 -43.37
C ALA A 161 28.24 0.29 -44.83
N GLN A 162 26.94 0.40 -45.10
CA GLN A 162 26.43 0.66 -46.44
C GLN A 162 25.33 1.71 -46.34
N GLN A 163 25.72 2.93 -46.69
CA GLN A 163 24.83 4.05 -46.96
C GLN A 163 24.03 3.75 -48.22
N SER A 164 22.73 4.03 -48.19
CA SER A 164 21.92 4.25 -49.38
C SER A 164 20.97 5.40 -49.08
N GLN A 165 21.28 6.54 -49.68
CA GLN A 165 20.45 7.74 -49.69
C GLN A 165 19.26 7.55 -50.64
N SER A 166 18.13 8.14 -50.23
CA SER A 166 17.11 8.84 -51.04
C SER A 166 16.44 8.14 -52.22
N GLN A 167 15.09 8.03 -52.15
CA GLN A 167 14.21 8.65 -53.14
C GLN A 167 12.76 8.75 -52.64
N LEU A 168 12.29 10.00 -52.51
CA LEU A 168 10.90 10.41 -52.53
C LEU A 168 10.31 10.15 -53.94
N GLY A 169 9.04 9.77 -54.01
CA GLY A 169 8.18 10.20 -55.12
C GLY A 169 7.24 9.16 -55.73
N LYS A 170 5.99 9.19 -55.25
CA LYS A 170 4.74 9.10 -56.03
C LYS A 170 4.72 8.14 -57.23
N ASN A 171 4.08 6.99 -57.04
CA ASN A 171 2.95 6.52 -57.86
C ASN A 171 2.48 5.19 -57.27
N HIS A 172 1.71 5.24 -56.18
CA HIS A 172 0.94 4.05 -55.79
C HIS A 172 -0.10 3.82 -56.87
N SER A 173 0.02 2.66 -57.49
CA SER A 173 -0.78 2.22 -58.61
C SER A 173 -2.26 2.26 -58.20
N SER A 174 -3.11 2.63 -59.16
CA SER A 174 -4.57 2.48 -59.00
C SER A 174 -4.96 1.03 -58.70
N GLU A 175 -4.08 0.06 -58.99
CA GLU A 175 -4.29 -1.36 -58.71
C GLU A 175 -4.15 -1.68 -57.22
N ASP A 176 -3.15 -1.12 -56.51
CA ASP A 176 -2.96 -1.33 -55.06
C ASP A 176 -4.16 -0.82 -54.26
N ILE A 177 -4.76 0.29 -54.71
CA ILE A 177 -5.96 0.84 -54.07
C ILE A 177 -7.17 -0.06 -54.32
N GLN A 178 -7.25 -0.73 -55.47
CA GLN A 178 -8.34 -1.65 -55.78
C GLN A 178 -8.22 -2.98 -55.04
N THR A 179 -7.00 -3.51 -54.87
CA THR A 179 -6.76 -4.69 -54.03
C THR A 179 -7.08 -4.40 -52.57
N LEU A 180 -6.62 -3.27 -52.01
CA LEU A 180 -6.96 -2.87 -50.64
C LEU A 180 -8.47 -2.67 -50.44
N LYS A 181 -9.19 -2.10 -51.43
CA LYS A 181 -10.65 -1.98 -51.36
C LYS A 181 -11.36 -3.33 -51.35
N ARG A 182 -10.87 -4.33 -52.10
CA ARG A 182 -11.42 -5.69 -52.09
C ARG A 182 -11.13 -6.41 -50.77
N GLU A 183 -9.95 -6.23 -50.20
CA GLU A 183 -9.60 -6.79 -48.89
C GLU A 183 -10.45 -6.18 -47.76
N ILE A 184 -10.66 -4.86 -47.78
CA ILE A 184 -11.54 -4.19 -46.80
C ILE A 184 -13.00 -4.65 -46.95
N ALA A 185 -13.47 -4.88 -48.18
CA ALA A 185 -14.82 -5.41 -48.41
C ALA A 185 -14.95 -6.85 -47.87
N SER A 186 -13.94 -7.70 -48.11
CA SER A 186 -13.89 -9.06 -47.57
C SER A 186 -13.85 -9.09 -46.05
N LEU A 187 -13.03 -8.23 -45.42
CA LEU A 187 -12.96 -8.09 -43.97
C LEU A 187 -14.29 -7.60 -43.37
N LYS A 188 -14.98 -6.67 -44.05
CA LYS A 188 -16.32 -6.21 -43.63
C LYS A 188 -17.37 -7.32 -43.72
N GLU A 189 -17.31 -8.16 -44.75
CA GLU A 189 -18.22 -9.30 -44.90
C GLU A 189 -17.94 -10.38 -43.85
N MET A 190 -16.66 -10.63 -43.54
CA MET A 190 -16.25 -11.56 -42.49
C MET A 190 -16.66 -11.05 -41.10
N LEU A 191 -16.51 -9.76 -40.83
CA LEU A 191 -17.02 -9.11 -39.61
C LEU A 191 -18.54 -9.17 -39.51
N SER A 192 -19.26 -9.00 -40.63
CA SER A 192 -20.72 -9.13 -40.69
C SER A 192 -21.19 -10.56 -40.40
N LYS A 193 -20.41 -11.59 -40.78
CA LYS A 193 -20.72 -13.00 -40.50
C LYS A 193 -20.27 -13.44 -39.11
N MET A 194 -19.32 -12.72 -38.50
CA MET A 194 -18.88 -12.91 -37.11
C MET A 194 -19.67 -12.09 -36.08
N ALA A 195 -20.62 -11.26 -36.53
CA ALA A 195 -21.54 -10.55 -35.65
C ALA A 195 -22.90 -11.26 -35.59
N PRO A 196 -23.06 -12.39 -34.88
CA PRO A 196 -24.37 -12.70 -34.36
C PRO A 196 -24.67 -11.69 -33.24
N SER A 197 -25.81 -11.03 -33.35
CA SER A 197 -26.55 -10.43 -32.22
C SER A 197 -25.72 -9.54 -31.27
N THR A 198 -25.55 -8.28 -31.69
CA THR A 198 -25.36 -7.14 -30.77
C THR A 198 -26.70 -6.81 -30.10
N GLU A 199 -27.33 -7.80 -29.47
CA GLU A 199 -28.06 -7.56 -28.23
C GLU A 199 -27.05 -7.78 -27.12
N ILE A 200 -26.99 -6.83 -26.21
CA ILE A 200 -26.06 -6.76 -25.07
C ILE A 200 -26.44 -7.90 -24.11
N GLN A 201 -26.09 -9.13 -24.46
CA GLN A 201 -26.25 -10.30 -23.62
C GLN A 201 -25.00 -10.43 -22.77
N SER A 202 -25.21 -10.11 -21.50
CA SER A 202 -24.36 -10.43 -20.37
C SER A 202 -23.67 -11.78 -20.54
N ASN A 203 -22.34 -11.75 -20.37
CA ASN A 203 -21.46 -12.90 -20.19
C ASN A 203 -22.11 -14.05 -19.40
N PRO A 204 -21.70 -15.30 -19.68
CA PRO A 204 -22.27 -16.51 -19.05
C PRO A 204 -22.32 -16.37 -17.53
N SER A 205 -23.52 -16.62 -17.01
CA SER A 205 -23.99 -16.28 -15.68
C SER A 205 -23.13 -16.88 -14.56
N VAL A 206 -22.09 -16.15 -14.16
CA VAL A 206 -21.47 -16.37 -12.87
C VAL A 206 -22.46 -15.85 -11.84
N ASN A 207 -23.26 -16.76 -11.25
CA ASN A 207 -24.13 -16.43 -10.14
C ASN A 207 -23.27 -16.11 -8.92
N TYR A 208 -22.97 -14.84 -8.70
CA TYR A 208 -22.38 -14.36 -7.46
C TYR A 208 -23.43 -13.60 -6.63
N PRO A 209 -23.30 -13.55 -5.29
CA PRO A 209 -24.22 -12.82 -4.43
C PRO A 209 -24.34 -11.36 -4.87
N GLY A 210 -25.55 -10.87 -5.15
CA GLY A 210 -25.78 -9.49 -5.61
C GLY A 210 -25.77 -9.33 -7.13
N SER A 211 -25.43 -10.38 -7.90
CA SER A 211 -25.62 -10.38 -9.36
C SER A 211 -27.08 -10.18 -9.76
N GLN A 212 -28.03 -10.63 -8.93
CA GLN A 212 -29.47 -10.41 -9.15
C GLN A 212 -29.87 -8.93 -9.14
N TYR A 213 -29.06 -8.06 -8.53
CA TYR A 213 -29.30 -6.62 -8.47
C TYR A 213 -28.44 -5.82 -9.46
N GLY A 214 -27.63 -6.51 -10.30
CA GLY A 214 -26.73 -5.84 -11.24
C GLY A 214 -25.48 -5.22 -10.59
N VAL A 215 -25.12 -5.64 -9.37
CA VAL A 215 -23.89 -5.21 -8.71
C VAL A 215 -22.68 -5.73 -9.49
N HIS A 216 -21.75 -4.86 -9.86
CA HIS A 216 -20.53 -5.26 -10.55
C HIS A 216 -19.63 -6.15 -9.65
N PHE A 217 -18.97 -7.15 -10.25
CA PHE A 217 -18.11 -8.10 -9.53
C PHE A 217 -17.02 -7.42 -8.66
N ASP A 218 -16.43 -6.33 -9.14
CA ASP A 218 -15.41 -5.57 -8.38
C ASP A 218 -15.95 -4.95 -7.08
N LEU A 219 -17.28 -4.74 -6.97
CA LEU A 219 -17.95 -4.17 -5.79
C LEU A 219 -18.53 -5.24 -4.86
N LEU A 220 -18.40 -6.53 -5.22
CA LEU A 220 -18.98 -7.65 -4.49
C LEU A 220 -18.52 -7.71 -3.03
N GLN A 221 -17.23 -7.49 -2.80
CA GLN A 221 -16.68 -7.55 -1.44
C GLN A 221 -17.28 -6.44 -0.57
N ASN A 222 -17.39 -5.22 -1.09
CA ASN A 222 -17.97 -4.09 -0.36
C ASN A 222 -19.46 -4.34 -0.05
N TYR A 223 -20.21 -4.92 -1.01
CA TYR A 223 -21.60 -5.31 -0.79
C TYR A 223 -21.73 -6.34 0.33
N GLN A 224 -20.92 -7.40 0.32
CA GLN A 224 -20.93 -8.41 1.38
C GLN A 224 -20.50 -7.84 2.74
N ASP A 225 -19.52 -6.95 2.75
CA ASP A 225 -19.06 -6.30 3.98
C ASP A 225 -20.20 -5.48 4.61
N LEU A 226 -20.99 -4.74 3.81
CA LEU A 226 -22.18 -4.02 4.31
C LEU A 226 -23.21 -4.95 4.94
N LEU A 227 -23.55 -6.06 4.26
CA LEU A 227 -24.49 -7.05 4.79
C LEU A 227 -23.99 -7.68 6.09
N LYS A 228 -22.69 -7.98 6.16
CA LYS A 228 -22.06 -8.57 7.33
C LYS A 228 -22.10 -7.63 8.55
N GLU A 229 -21.96 -6.33 8.33
CA GLU A 229 -22.09 -5.31 9.38
C GLU A 229 -23.57 -5.00 9.74
N GLY A 230 -24.53 -5.70 9.12
CA GLY A 230 -25.96 -5.62 9.45
C GLY A 230 -26.73 -4.52 8.70
N VAL A 231 -26.17 -3.98 7.62
CA VAL A 231 -26.90 -3.07 6.73
C VAL A 231 -27.98 -3.86 6.00
N ASN A 232 -29.19 -3.31 5.93
CA ASN A 232 -30.31 -3.91 5.19
C ASN A 232 -29.93 -4.10 3.70
N GLU A 233 -30.35 -5.23 3.12
CA GLU A 233 -30.01 -5.62 1.75
C GLU A 233 -30.40 -4.56 0.72
N ASP A 234 -31.61 -4.02 0.81
CA ASP A 234 -32.12 -3.03 -0.15
C ASP A 234 -31.29 -1.75 -0.12
N ILE A 235 -30.93 -1.28 1.08
CA ILE A 235 -30.12 -0.08 1.28
C ILE A 235 -28.68 -0.33 0.81
N ALA A 236 -28.12 -1.52 1.08
CA ALA A 236 -26.78 -1.88 0.63
C ALA A 236 -26.71 -1.93 -0.91
N VAL A 237 -27.72 -2.50 -1.56
CA VAL A 237 -27.83 -2.52 -3.04
C VAL A 237 -27.89 -1.10 -3.58
N GLU A 238 -28.76 -0.24 -3.03
CA GLU A 238 -28.91 1.15 -3.46
C GLU A 238 -27.58 1.91 -3.35
N MET A 239 -26.88 1.80 -2.22
CA MET A 239 -25.58 2.45 -2.01
C MET A 239 -24.52 2.00 -3.02
N ILE A 240 -24.47 0.71 -3.34
CA ILE A 240 -23.48 0.15 -4.27
C ILE A 240 -23.79 0.56 -5.72
N LEU A 241 -25.06 0.54 -6.12
CA LEU A 241 -25.48 0.99 -7.45
C LEU A 241 -25.22 2.48 -7.68
N ASP A 242 -25.43 3.31 -6.65
CA ASP A 242 -25.09 4.73 -6.70
C ASP A 242 -23.60 4.96 -6.98
N ILE A 243 -22.71 4.21 -6.32
CA ILE A 243 -21.26 4.29 -6.55
C ILE A 243 -20.90 3.80 -7.95
N GLN A 244 -21.52 2.71 -8.41
CA GLN A 244 -21.33 2.17 -9.76
C GLN A 244 -21.71 3.17 -10.84
N ASN A 245 -22.78 3.95 -10.63
CA ASN A 245 -23.23 4.98 -11.55
C ASN A 245 -22.34 6.24 -11.53
N GLN A 246 -21.72 6.55 -10.39
CA GLN A 246 -20.84 7.71 -10.25
C GLN A 246 -19.43 7.48 -10.78
N LEU A 247 -18.96 6.23 -10.85
CA LEU A 247 -17.59 5.90 -11.22
C LEU A 247 -17.47 5.19 -12.58
N PRO A 248 -16.49 5.56 -13.41
CA PRO A 248 -16.16 4.76 -14.59
C PRO A 248 -15.57 3.41 -14.15
N LEU A 249 -15.81 2.35 -14.93
CA LEU A 249 -15.38 0.97 -14.62
C LEU A 249 -13.87 0.85 -14.33
N THR A 250 -13.04 1.70 -14.93
CA THR A 250 -11.59 1.72 -14.69
C THR A 250 -11.23 2.08 -13.24
N LYS A 251 -12.08 2.84 -12.56
CA LYS A 251 -11.86 3.31 -11.18
C LYS A 251 -12.48 2.40 -10.13
N LEU A 252 -13.40 1.50 -10.51
CA LEU A 252 -14.04 0.55 -9.58
C LEU A 252 -13.02 -0.40 -8.92
N LYS A 253 -11.90 -0.69 -9.60
CA LYS A 253 -10.81 -1.51 -9.05
C LYS A 253 -10.04 -0.85 -7.90
N ASN A 254 -10.14 0.48 -7.75
CA ASN A 254 -9.46 1.17 -6.66
C ASN A 254 -10.28 1.09 -5.37
N LYS A 255 -9.98 0.08 -4.56
CA LYS A 255 -10.66 -0.22 -3.30
C LYS A 255 -10.79 1.01 -2.38
N SER A 256 -9.72 1.76 -2.19
CA SER A 256 -9.73 2.93 -1.30
C SER A 256 -10.67 4.04 -1.77
N LEU A 257 -10.81 4.21 -3.08
CA LEU A 257 -11.70 5.21 -3.65
C LEU A 257 -13.17 4.79 -3.47
N VAL A 258 -13.48 3.53 -3.74
CA VAL A 258 -14.82 2.95 -3.54
C VAL A 258 -15.22 3.05 -2.06
N GLU A 259 -14.34 2.63 -1.14
CA GLU A 259 -14.58 2.71 0.31
C GLU A 259 -14.78 4.15 0.78
N GLY A 260 -13.99 5.10 0.27
CA GLY A 260 -14.13 6.52 0.60
C GLY A 260 -15.47 7.10 0.17
N LEU A 261 -15.95 6.75 -1.04
CA LEU A 261 -17.27 7.17 -1.51
C LEU A 261 -18.40 6.49 -0.74
N LEU A 262 -18.25 5.22 -0.40
CA LEU A 262 -19.21 4.49 0.41
C LEU A 262 -19.34 5.09 1.81
N ALA A 263 -18.21 5.38 2.46
CA ALA A 263 -18.18 6.07 3.75
C ALA A 263 -18.83 7.46 3.68
N LYS A 264 -18.54 8.22 2.61
CA LYS A 264 -19.18 9.52 2.37
C LYS A 264 -20.71 9.36 2.27
N LYS A 265 -21.19 8.40 1.48
CA LYS A 265 -22.63 8.14 1.31
C LYS A 265 -23.30 7.75 2.64
N ILE A 266 -22.66 6.90 3.44
CA ILE A 266 -23.15 6.54 4.78
C ILE A 266 -23.30 7.79 5.66
N LEU A 267 -22.30 8.67 5.68
CA LEU A 267 -22.36 9.91 6.46
C LEU A 267 -23.45 10.87 5.97
N GLU A 268 -23.71 10.92 4.66
CA GLU A 268 -24.78 11.75 4.09
C GLU A 268 -26.18 11.18 4.39
N THR A 269 -26.32 9.85 4.45
CA THR A 269 -27.60 9.19 4.76
C THR A 269 -27.95 9.23 6.25
N ILE A 270 -26.96 9.25 7.16
CA ILE A 270 -27.21 9.30 8.60
C ILE A 270 -27.66 10.72 9.00
N ILE A 271 -28.96 10.87 9.22
CA ILE A 271 -29.53 12.12 9.76
C ILE A 271 -29.32 12.13 11.27
N ILE A 272 -28.46 13.03 11.74
CA ILE A 272 -28.26 13.30 13.17
C ILE A 272 -29.18 14.45 13.56
N SER A 273 -30.10 14.23 14.49
CA SER A 273 -30.90 15.32 15.07
C SER A 273 -30.06 16.10 16.09
N ASP A 274 -29.96 17.42 15.93
CA ASP A 274 -29.30 18.31 16.91
C ASP A 274 -30.26 18.55 18.08
N THR A 275 -29.99 17.92 19.23
CA THR A 275 -30.85 17.91 20.42
C THR A 275 -30.67 19.14 21.31
N LYS A 276 -30.54 20.34 20.72
CA LYS A 276 -30.38 21.58 21.51
C LYS A 276 -31.66 22.05 22.21
N ASP A 277 -32.82 21.64 21.72
CA ASP A 277 -34.10 21.99 22.34
C ASP A 277 -34.67 20.81 23.12
N LYS A 278 -34.75 20.96 24.44
CA LYS A 278 -35.31 20.00 25.40
C LYS A 278 -36.65 19.44 24.88
N LYS A 279 -36.69 18.14 24.58
CA LYS A 279 -37.92 17.44 24.22
C LYS A 279 -37.98 16.10 24.93
N PHE A 280 -39.20 15.75 25.33
CA PHE A 280 -39.56 14.53 26.04
C PHE A 280 -39.11 13.29 25.26
N HIS A 281 -38.55 12.31 25.96
CA HIS A 281 -38.14 11.03 25.36
C HIS A 281 -39.30 10.03 25.49
N PHE A 282 -39.90 9.66 24.36
CA PHE A 282 -40.86 8.56 24.29
C PHE A 282 -40.12 7.35 23.70
N PHE A 283 -39.95 6.30 24.50
CA PHE A 283 -39.43 5.04 24.02
C PHE A 283 -40.61 4.20 23.53
N VAL A 284 -40.66 3.95 22.22
CA VAL A 284 -41.60 3.04 21.59
C VAL A 284 -40.76 1.93 20.99
N GLY A 285 -41.09 0.68 21.33
CA GLY A 285 -40.42 -0.53 20.86
C GLY A 285 -41.33 -1.32 19.93
#